data_AF-A0A3D5I0Q3-F1
#
_entry.id   AF-A0A3D5I0Q3-F1
#
_cell.length_a   1.000
_cell.length_b   1.000
_cell.length_c   1.000
_cell.angle_alpha   90.00
_cell.angle_beta   90.00
_cell.angle_gamma   90.00
#
_symmetry.space_group_name_H-M   'P 1'
#
loop_
_entity.id
_entity.type
_entity.pdbx_description
1 polymer ?
#
loop_
_entity_poly.entity_id
_entity_poly.type
_entity_poly.pdbx_seq_one_letter_code
_entity_poly.pdbx_strand_id
1 'polypeptide(L)'
;MKNGFFESSLDPSRIRDRLLELENGKVGFYSVGLYPISLAYNCAMQTADPQLLLAPRPGRALLGAFSKDDIAGMDPDHLATVEAMGSHLDGSERVPNTLEDLIRRCELVVLSSNSNHVEDDLQEAIAMREALQREHVVLACLAGSFTNDPIANEAYVLCDKTPNLAFFSGFHRHGALRNPLDSFTANFCHPDALTALLGARMLDRLSPNIQVSPGVHNIEGQYIKAAKNMASIFAGFGYTFHSENPGVLPTLLTLLLEQCLDQAATVSISRRDRQRLYHRQAIALTELGYGVQRIEAALVRDGDMEKVRDHTFSQLTAMVADVRGSMMPPTIGNPTRNFQAGVQLALQMRKLGRCPNGIDELEQWCEDAGIAKGGLEGLRSLRYWPQIVRQYGIALHDASLINLLYMAVFGRQASKESAFEVMTQSRELSNYCQESVRPTHSRRYAEALQNLDNPAAMDLVVSAVVAALARRSKDDGSFVDDASDDDDMPAYLKAMNVIETVW
;
A
#
# COMPACT_ATOMS: atom_id res chain seq x y z
N MET A 1 8.28 10.46 19.33
CA MET A 1 7.66 9.41 20.18
C MET A 1 8.58 8.19 20.28
N LYS A 2 8.89 7.69 21.49
CA LYS A 2 9.39 6.31 21.67
C LYS A 2 8.20 5.35 21.56
N ASN A 3 8.39 4.21 20.90
CA ASN A 3 7.33 3.22 20.72
C ASN A 3 7.99 1.84 20.75
N GLY A 4 7.71 1.07 21.79
CA GLY A 4 8.36 -0.21 22.02
C GLY A 4 7.94 -0.78 23.37
N PHE A 5 8.07 -2.09 23.53
CA PHE A 5 7.50 -2.80 24.68
C PHE A 5 8.29 -2.70 25.98
N PHE A 6 9.50 -2.14 25.95
CA PHE A 6 10.44 -2.19 27.07
C PHE A 6 10.77 -0.81 27.62
N GLU A 7 10.87 -0.76 28.94
CA GLU A 7 11.51 0.32 29.68
C GLU A 7 12.99 0.48 29.28
N SER A 8 13.54 1.67 29.52
CA SER A 8 14.98 1.90 29.41
C SER A 8 15.71 1.30 30.63
N SER A 9 15.61 -0.03 30.79
CA SER A 9 16.22 -0.83 31.85
C SER A 9 17.14 -1.89 31.26
N LEU A 10 18.28 -2.12 31.91
CA LEU A 10 19.23 -3.19 31.55
C LEU A 10 19.14 -4.38 32.53
N ASP A 11 18.18 -4.38 33.46
CA ASP A 11 17.98 -5.47 34.41
C ASP A 11 17.39 -6.71 33.69
N PRO A 12 18.14 -7.82 33.59
CA PRO A 12 17.69 -9.01 32.87
C PRO A 12 16.43 -9.64 33.48
N SER A 13 16.24 -9.51 34.80
CA SER A 13 15.06 -10.07 35.48
C SER A 13 13.80 -9.32 35.06
N ARG A 14 13.85 -7.98 35.07
CA ARG A 14 12.72 -7.15 34.62
C ARG A 14 12.40 -7.36 33.15
N ILE A 15 13.42 -7.51 32.30
CA ILE A 15 13.22 -7.79 30.87
C ILE A 15 12.54 -9.15 30.69
N ARG A 16 12.96 -10.17 31.46
CA ARG A 16 12.33 -11.50 31.45
C ARG A 16 10.87 -11.44 31.89
N ASP A 17 10.59 -10.75 32.99
CA ASP A 17 9.22 -10.59 33.49
C ASP A 17 8.35 -9.90 32.45
N ARG A 18 8.86 -8.83 31.83
CA ARG A 18 8.17 -8.13 30.74
C ARG A 18 7.89 -9.02 29.53
N LEU A 19 8.82 -9.90 29.14
CA LEU A 19 8.57 -10.87 28.07
C LEU A 19 7.44 -11.84 28.41
N LEU A 20 7.34 -12.29 29.66
CA LEU A 20 6.25 -13.16 30.12
C LEU A 20 4.91 -12.42 30.19
N GLU A 21 4.92 -11.13 30.51
CA GLU A 21 3.73 -10.26 30.42
C GLU A 21 3.25 -10.13 28.98
N LEU A 22 4.14 -9.86 28.03
CA LEU A 22 3.80 -9.76 26.60
C LEU A 22 3.23 -11.08 26.06
N GLU A 23 3.75 -12.22 26.53
CA GLU A 23 3.22 -13.55 26.19
C GLU A 23 1.78 -13.76 26.69
N ASN A 24 1.25 -12.95 27.60
CA ASN A 24 -0.15 -13.01 28.02
C ASN A 24 -0.88 -11.67 27.82
N GLY A 25 -0.25 -10.76 27.09
CA GLY A 25 -0.73 -9.40 26.90
C GLY A 25 -1.86 -9.34 25.88
N LYS A 26 -2.77 -8.39 26.09
CA LYS A 26 -3.91 -8.16 25.20
C LYS A 26 -3.53 -7.22 24.05
N VAL A 27 -4.18 -7.40 22.91
CA VAL A 27 -4.16 -6.49 21.77
C VAL A 27 -5.48 -5.72 21.73
N GLY A 28 -5.41 -4.40 21.54
CA GLY A 28 -6.58 -3.53 21.42
C GLY A 28 -6.76 -3.03 19.98
N PHE A 29 -7.98 -3.02 19.46
CA PHE A 29 -8.32 -2.28 18.23
C PHE A 29 -9.25 -1.10 18.54
N TYR A 30 -8.78 0.10 18.23
CA TYR A 30 -9.56 1.33 18.35
C TYR A 30 -10.15 1.74 17.00
N SER A 31 -11.38 2.27 17.01
CA SER A 31 -12.16 2.57 15.80
C SER A 31 -12.49 1.31 14.99
N VAL A 32 -13.33 0.48 15.60
CA VAL A 32 -13.81 -0.79 15.05
C VAL A 32 -14.54 -0.59 13.71
N GLY A 33 -13.83 -0.87 12.61
CA GLY A 33 -14.38 -1.00 11.26
C GLY A 33 -14.55 -2.45 10.85
N LEU A 34 -14.80 -2.69 9.56
CA LEU A 34 -15.06 -4.04 9.04
C LEU A 34 -13.89 -5.02 9.30
N TYR A 35 -12.64 -4.57 9.14
CA TYR A 35 -11.48 -5.43 9.39
C TYR A 35 -11.40 -5.87 10.87
N PRO A 36 -11.28 -4.96 11.87
CA PRO A 36 -11.20 -5.35 13.27
C PRO A 36 -12.38 -6.21 13.73
N ILE A 37 -13.61 -5.87 13.32
CA ILE A 37 -14.78 -6.62 13.78
C ILE A 37 -14.87 -8.02 13.16
N SER A 38 -14.41 -8.18 11.91
CA SER A 38 -14.38 -9.49 11.27
C SER A 38 -13.26 -10.37 11.88
N LEU A 39 -12.12 -9.78 12.24
CA LEU A 39 -11.07 -10.47 12.99
C LEU A 39 -11.57 -10.87 14.38
N ALA A 40 -12.27 -9.98 15.08
CA ALA A 40 -12.84 -10.28 16.39
C ALA A 40 -13.85 -11.41 16.33
N TYR A 41 -14.75 -11.39 15.36
CA TYR A 41 -15.70 -12.48 15.16
C TYR A 41 -14.98 -13.80 14.86
N ASN A 42 -13.93 -13.79 14.04
CA ASN A 42 -13.07 -14.96 13.83
C ASN A 42 -12.44 -15.47 15.14
N CYS A 43 -11.92 -14.56 15.97
CA CYS A 43 -11.36 -14.92 17.27
C CYS A 43 -12.44 -15.59 18.15
N ALA A 44 -13.65 -15.01 18.22
CA ALA A 44 -14.76 -15.58 18.97
C ALA A 44 -15.16 -17.00 18.51
N MET A 45 -15.01 -17.30 17.22
CA MET A 45 -15.27 -18.64 16.69
C MET A 45 -14.21 -19.68 17.09
N GLN A 46 -13.00 -19.26 17.40
CA GLN A 46 -11.83 -20.15 17.53
C GLN A 46 -11.26 -20.20 18.94
N THR A 47 -11.52 -19.21 19.79
CA THR A 47 -11.00 -19.14 21.16
C THR A 47 -12.08 -18.74 22.16
N ALA A 48 -12.09 -19.45 23.30
CA ALA A 48 -12.98 -19.18 24.43
C ALA A 48 -12.54 -17.98 25.27
N ASP A 49 -11.25 -17.62 25.25
CA ASP A 49 -10.70 -16.44 25.94
C ASP A 49 -9.83 -15.61 24.98
N PRO A 50 -10.45 -14.73 24.19
CA PRO A 50 -9.74 -13.91 23.23
C PRO A 50 -8.85 -12.88 23.92
N GLN A 51 -7.56 -12.84 23.55
CA GLN A 51 -6.62 -11.79 23.98
C GLN A 51 -6.82 -10.47 23.20
N LEU A 52 -8.06 -10.20 22.80
CA LEU A 52 -8.46 -9.10 21.94
C LEU A 52 -9.46 -8.21 22.66
N LEU A 53 -9.20 -6.91 22.68
CA LEU A 53 -10.13 -5.89 23.13
C LEU A 53 -10.49 -4.96 21.97
N LEU A 54 -11.71 -4.47 21.98
CA LEU A 54 -12.25 -3.57 20.96
C LEU A 54 -12.76 -2.31 21.63
N ALA A 55 -12.55 -1.16 21.00
CA ALA A 55 -13.19 0.10 21.41
C ALA A 55 -13.69 0.85 20.16
N PRO A 56 -15.02 0.97 19.96
CA PRO A 56 -15.54 1.81 18.89
C PRO A 56 -15.25 3.29 19.19
N ARG A 57 -15.14 4.12 18.15
CA ARG A 57 -15.08 5.58 18.35
C ARG A 57 -16.37 6.09 18.99
N PRO A 58 -16.31 7.18 19.78
CA PRO A 58 -17.51 7.79 20.35
C PRO A 58 -18.61 8.00 19.30
N GLY A 59 -19.84 7.61 19.65
CA GLY A 59 -21.01 7.70 18.74
C GLY A 59 -21.13 6.58 17.70
N ARG A 60 -20.24 5.56 17.70
CA ARG A 60 -20.36 4.39 16.84
C ARG A 60 -20.74 3.13 17.61
N ALA A 61 -21.57 2.30 16.99
CA ALA A 61 -21.88 0.98 17.50
C ALA A 61 -20.76 -0.02 17.17
N LEU A 62 -20.48 -0.95 18.09
CA LEU A 62 -19.45 -1.99 17.93
C LEU A 62 -19.65 -2.83 16.66
N LEU A 63 -20.87 -3.30 16.44
CA LEU A 63 -21.26 -4.11 15.27
C LEU A 63 -21.70 -3.26 14.07
N GLY A 64 -21.56 -1.93 14.14
CA GLY A 64 -22.10 -1.00 13.14
C GLY A 64 -21.47 -1.09 11.75
N ALA A 65 -20.38 -1.84 11.60
CA ALA A 65 -19.76 -2.11 10.30
C ALA A 65 -20.40 -3.27 9.53
N PHE A 66 -21.17 -4.14 10.21
CA PHE A 66 -21.93 -5.21 9.56
C PHE A 66 -23.31 -4.72 9.13
N SER A 67 -23.82 -5.26 8.02
CA SER A 67 -25.22 -5.04 7.66
C SER A 67 -26.15 -5.80 8.62
N LYS A 68 -27.42 -5.41 8.68
CA LYS A 68 -28.41 -6.12 9.51
C LYS A 68 -28.56 -7.58 9.09
N ASP A 69 -28.50 -7.84 7.79
CA ASP A 69 -28.60 -9.19 7.22
C ASP A 69 -27.36 -10.02 7.59
N ASP A 70 -26.16 -9.41 7.59
CA ASP A 70 -24.94 -10.07 8.05
C ASP A 70 -25.04 -10.49 9.51
N ILE A 71 -25.54 -9.60 10.40
CA ILE A 71 -25.69 -9.89 11.84
C ILE A 71 -26.73 -10.99 12.07
N ALA A 72 -27.84 -10.98 11.33
CA ALA A 72 -28.90 -11.99 11.46
C ALA A 72 -28.42 -13.41 11.11
N GLY A 73 -27.40 -13.53 10.25
CA GLY A 73 -26.79 -14.81 9.89
C GLY A 73 -25.63 -15.25 10.79
N MET A 74 -25.24 -14.46 11.80
CA MET A 74 -24.14 -14.77 12.71
C MET A 74 -24.62 -15.58 13.92
N ASP A 75 -23.69 -16.35 14.49
CA ASP A 75 -23.93 -17.14 15.69
C ASP A 75 -24.05 -16.21 16.93
N PRO A 76 -25.16 -16.29 17.69
CA PRO A 76 -25.36 -15.43 18.86
C PRO A 76 -24.29 -15.55 19.95
N ASP A 77 -23.70 -16.74 20.15
CA ASP A 77 -22.70 -16.96 21.20
C ASP A 77 -21.37 -16.31 20.82
N HIS A 78 -20.99 -16.39 19.53
CA HIS A 78 -19.83 -15.67 19.01
C HIS A 78 -20.05 -14.15 19.08
N LEU A 79 -21.27 -13.66 18.78
CA LEU A 79 -21.60 -12.24 18.91
C LEU A 79 -21.50 -11.76 20.36
N ALA A 80 -22.02 -12.52 21.33
CA ALA A 80 -21.89 -12.20 22.75
C ALA A 80 -20.43 -12.11 23.21
N THR A 81 -19.57 -12.98 22.66
CA THR A 81 -18.13 -12.95 22.89
C THR A 81 -17.48 -11.70 22.31
N VAL A 82 -17.86 -11.30 21.08
CA VAL A 82 -17.40 -10.03 20.47
C VAL A 82 -17.85 -8.81 21.28
N GLU A 83 -19.10 -8.80 21.77
CA GLU A 83 -19.59 -7.74 22.66
C GLU A 83 -18.79 -7.70 23.98
N ALA A 84 -18.35 -8.86 24.49
CA ALA A 84 -17.46 -8.92 25.64
C ALA A 84 -16.07 -8.36 25.37
N MET A 85 -15.51 -8.57 24.17
CA MET A 85 -14.26 -7.89 23.76
C MET A 85 -14.43 -6.37 23.71
N GLY A 86 -15.63 -5.89 23.39
CA GLY A 86 -15.97 -4.47 23.25
C GLY A 86 -16.41 -3.76 24.52
N SER A 87 -16.46 -4.44 25.66
CA SER A 87 -17.00 -3.89 26.92
C SER A 87 -16.28 -4.43 28.15
N HIS A 88 -16.57 -3.83 29.31
CA HIS A 88 -16.16 -4.34 30.62
C HIS A 88 -17.20 -4.02 31.69
N LEU A 89 -17.01 -4.56 32.89
CA LEU A 89 -17.87 -4.24 34.03
C LEU A 89 -17.32 -3.03 34.77
N ASP A 90 -18.14 -2.00 34.92
CA ASP A 90 -17.95 -0.91 35.87
C ASP A 90 -19.00 -1.05 36.98
N GLY A 91 -18.56 -1.55 38.14
CA GLY A 91 -19.47 -2.04 39.18
C GLY A 91 -20.32 -3.23 38.69
N SER A 92 -21.62 -3.02 38.58
CA SER A 92 -22.59 -4.02 38.07
C SER A 92 -23.02 -3.78 36.62
N GLU A 93 -22.63 -2.64 36.03
CA GLU A 93 -23.05 -2.27 34.68
C GLU A 93 -21.98 -2.64 33.65
N ARG A 94 -22.43 -3.16 32.50
CA ARG A 94 -21.54 -3.39 31.37
C ARG A 94 -21.43 -2.11 30.56
N VAL A 95 -20.23 -1.54 30.50
CA VAL A 95 -19.92 -0.31 29.78
C VAL A 95 -19.01 -0.58 28.57
N PRO A 96 -19.17 0.13 27.45
CA PRO A 96 -18.32 -0.03 26.29
C PRO A 96 -16.89 0.43 26.60
N ASN A 97 -15.91 -0.25 26.02
CA ASN A 97 -14.51 0.16 26.14
C ASN A 97 -14.25 1.44 25.37
N THR A 98 -13.36 2.26 25.93
CA THR A 98 -12.83 3.49 25.34
C THR A 98 -11.38 3.29 24.87
N LEU A 99 -10.82 4.30 24.18
CA LEU A 99 -9.38 4.32 23.87
C LEU A 99 -8.53 4.22 25.15
N GLU A 100 -8.96 4.89 26.22
CA GLU A 100 -8.30 4.86 27.52
C GLU A 100 -8.23 3.44 28.08
N ASP A 101 -9.35 2.73 28.01
CA ASP A 101 -9.42 1.35 28.49
C ASP A 101 -8.51 0.40 27.70
N LEU A 102 -8.32 0.65 26.40
CA LEU A 102 -7.35 -0.10 25.61
C LEU A 102 -5.92 0.20 26.04
N ILE A 103 -5.54 1.47 26.20
CA ILE A 103 -4.17 1.85 26.61
C ILE A 103 -3.85 1.34 28.03
N ARG A 104 -4.84 1.28 28.92
CA ARG A 104 -4.66 0.74 30.28
C ARG A 104 -4.44 -0.77 30.31
N ARG A 105 -5.11 -1.53 29.43
CA ARG A 105 -5.25 -3.00 29.55
C ARG A 105 -4.58 -3.81 28.44
N CYS A 106 -4.12 -3.15 27.39
CA CYS A 106 -3.41 -3.78 26.28
C CYS A 106 -1.92 -3.43 26.31
N GLU A 107 -1.12 -4.28 25.69
CA GLU A 107 0.30 -4.03 25.46
C GLU A 107 0.56 -3.52 24.03
N LEU A 108 -0.39 -3.77 23.11
CA LEU A 108 -0.40 -3.28 21.74
C LEU A 108 -1.79 -2.70 21.43
N VAL A 109 -1.85 -1.47 20.93
CA VAL A 109 -3.09 -0.84 20.45
C VAL A 109 -2.96 -0.46 18.98
N VAL A 110 -3.84 -1.03 18.15
CA VAL A 110 -3.95 -0.75 16.72
C VAL A 110 -5.07 0.25 16.48
N LEU A 111 -4.72 1.42 15.97
CA LEU A 111 -5.66 2.44 15.51
C LEU A 111 -6.14 2.07 14.11
N SER A 112 -7.39 1.62 14.00
CA SER A 112 -8.01 1.17 12.74
C SER A 112 -8.92 2.19 12.08
N SER A 113 -8.82 3.44 12.51
CA SER A 113 -9.51 4.56 11.91
C SER A 113 -9.09 4.76 10.46
N ASN A 114 -10.02 5.25 9.66
CA ASN A 114 -9.68 5.66 8.29
C ASN A 114 -8.81 6.92 8.31
N SER A 115 -8.31 7.26 7.13
CA SER A 115 -7.43 8.40 6.90
C SER A 115 -8.01 9.77 7.29
N ASN A 116 -9.32 9.91 7.50
CA ASN A 116 -9.94 11.17 7.96
C ASN A 116 -9.81 11.40 9.47
N HIS A 117 -9.44 10.37 10.23
CA HIS A 117 -9.52 10.37 11.68
C HIS A 117 -8.27 9.82 12.37
N VAL A 118 -7.49 9.01 11.65
CA VAL A 118 -6.33 8.31 12.23
C VAL A 118 -5.28 9.24 12.81
N GLU A 119 -5.11 10.46 12.28
CA GLU A 119 -4.14 11.42 12.81
C GLU A 119 -4.59 11.99 14.15
N ASP A 120 -5.85 12.45 14.25
CA ASP A 120 -6.42 12.93 15.51
C ASP A 120 -6.42 11.81 16.57
N ASP A 121 -6.86 10.62 16.18
CA ASP A 121 -6.92 9.46 17.07
C ASP A 121 -5.50 9.03 17.53
N LEU A 122 -4.47 9.22 16.69
CA LEU A 122 -3.08 9.00 17.07
C LEU A 122 -2.60 10.05 18.08
N GLN A 123 -2.89 11.33 17.87
CA GLN A 123 -2.51 12.38 18.82
C GLN A 123 -3.18 12.16 20.18
N GLU A 124 -4.47 11.80 20.18
CA GLU A 124 -5.20 11.45 21.40
C GLU A 124 -4.56 10.24 22.10
N ALA A 125 -4.26 9.17 21.35
CA ALA A 125 -3.62 7.98 21.91
C ALA A 125 -2.24 8.28 22.52
N ILE A 126 -1.44 9.16 21.89
CA ILE A 126 -0.14 9.58 22.41
C ILE A 126 -0.31 10.32 23.75
N ALA A 127 -1.15 11.36 23.76
CA ALA A 127 -1.36 12.18 24.95
C ALA A 127 -1.91 11.34 26.12
N MET A 128 -2.84 10.43 25.81
CA MET A 128 -3.42 9.52 26.79
C MET A 128 -2.38 8.52 27.31
N ARG A 129 -1.55 7.93 26.44
CA ARG A 129 -0.47 7.03 26.85
C ARG A 129 0.52 7.70 27.80
N GLU A 130 0.84 8.96 27.56
CA GLU A 130 1.69 9.78 28.44
C GLU A 130 1.01 10.08 29.78
N ALA A 131 -0.25 10.54 29.76
CA ALA A 131 -1.03 10.83 30.96
C ALA A 131 -1.22 9.60 31.87
N LEU A 132 -1.36 8.42 31.27
CA LEU A 132 -1.49 7.15 31.96
C LEU A 132 -0.16 6.53 32.40
N GLN A 133 0.98 7.13 32.04
CA GLN A 133 2.32 6.58 32.28
C GLN A 133 2.49 5.17 31.68
N ARG A 134 1.84 4.90 30.54
CA ARG A 134 1.87 3.62 29.83
C ARG A 134 2.79 3.67 28.61
N GLU A 135 3.99 4.25 28.76
CA GLU A 135 4.93 4.51 27.65
C GLU A 135 5.34 3.24 26.85
N HIS A 136 5.18 2.06 27.45
CA HIS A 136 5.55 0.76 26.88
C HIS A 136 4.40 0.02 26.18
N VAL A 137 3.27 0.70 26.01
CA VAL A 137 2.20 0.27 25.10
C VAL A 137 2.58 0.68 23.69
N VAL A 138 2.71 -0.31 22.81
CA VAL A 138 3.01 -0.07 21.42
C VAL A 138 1.77 0.43 20.71
N LEU A 139 1.90 1.56 20.03
CA LEU A 139 0.86 2.08 19.15
C LEU A 139 1.16 1.64 17.72
N ALA A 140 0.11 1.19 17.02
CA ALA A 140 0.15 0.85 15.61
C ALA A 140 -1.01 1.51 14.86
N CYS A 141 -0.90 1.64 13.54
CA CYS A 141 -2.01 2.05 12.70
C CYS A 141 -2.30 1.02 11.60
N LEU A 142 -3.55 0.98 11.14
CA LEU A 142 -4.01 0.18 10.00
C LEU A 142 -4.32 1.05 8.77
N ALA A 143 -4.38 2.38 8.92
CA ALA A 143 -4.70 3.30 7.83
C ALA A 143 -3.69 3.17 6.68
N GLY A 144 -4.18 2.72 5.51
CA GLY A 144 -3.36 2.43 4.34
C GLY A 144 -3.58 3.43 3.21
N SER A 145 -3.65 4.73 3.51
CA SER A 145 -3.94 5.78 2.53
C SER A 145 -3.13 7.04 2.78
N PHE A 146 -2.92 7.83 1.72
CA PHE A 146 -2.30 9.13 1.83
C PHE A 146 -3.19 10.12 2.58
N THR A 147 -2.56 10.91 3.44
CA THR A 147 -3.11 12.11 4.05
C THR A 147 -2.50 13.33 3.35
N ASN A 148 -3.17 14.48 3.42
CA ASN A 148 -2.69 15.73 2.87
C ASN A 148 -2.64 16.79 3.99
N ASP A 149 -1.53 17.52 4.05
CA ASP A 149 -1.40 18.70 4.88
C ASP A 149 -1.92 19.91 4.09
N PRO A 150 -3.04 20.53 4.48
CA PRO A 150 -3.61 21.63 3.72
C PRO A 150 -2.77 22.91 3.80
N ILE A 151 -1.90 23.05 4.79
CA ILE A 151 -1.06 24.24 4.99
C ILE A 151 0.23 24.10 4.18
N ALA A 152 0.91 22.97 4.32
CA ALA A 152 2.14 22.69 3.56
C ALA A 152 1.86 22.26 2.11
N ASN A 153 0.61 21.86 1.82
CA ASN A 153 0.19 21.26 0.55
C ASN A 153 1.04 20.04 0.17
N GLU A 154 1.36 19.22 1.18
CA GLU A 154 2.17 18.01 1.05
C GLU A 154 1.33 16.76 1.32
N ALA A 155 1.48 15.75 0.47
CA ALA A 155 0.88 14.43 0.68
C ALA A 155 1.86 13.51 1.40
N TYR A 156 1.40 12.82 2.44
CA TYR A 156 2.25 11.95 3.27
C TYR A 156 1.51 10.68 3.70
N VAL A 157 2.27 9.71 4.19
CA VAL A 157 1.74 8.57 4.96
C VAL A 157 2.03 8.78 6.44
N LEU A 158 1.14 8.34 7.32
CA LEU A 158 1.21 8.67 8.76
C LEU A 158 2.52 8.22 9.43
N CYS A 159 3.04 7.06 9.06
CA CYS A 159 4.31 6.52 9.54
C CYS A 159 5.50 7.36 9.09
N ASP A 160 5.41 8.16 8.03
CA ASP A 160 6.49 9.10 7.65
C ASP A 160 6.55 10.29 8.64
N LYS A 161 5.39 10.84 9.03
CA LYS A 161 5.31 11.85 10.09
C LYS A 161 5.73 11.30 11.46
N THR A 162 5.42 10.02 11.73
CA THR A 162 5.77 9.34 12.99
C THR A 162 6.55 8.04 12.72
N PRO A 163 7.86 8.09 12.45
CA PRO A 163 8.65 6.94 12.01
C PRO A 163 8.65 5.74 12.96
N ASN A 164 8.46 5.95 14.27
CA ASN A 164 8.37 4.85 15.24
C ASN A 164 6.95 4.27 15.39
N LEU A 165 5.94 4.77 14.68
CA LEU A 165 4.60 4.17 14.69
C LEU A 165 4.64 2.81 13.99
N ALA A 166 4.13 1.77 14.63
CA ALA A 166 3.99 0.48 13.97
C ALA A 166 2.91 0.53 12.89
N PHE A 167 3.07 -0.24 11.82
CA PHE A 167 2.08 -0.39 10.77
C PHE A 167 1.59 -1.83 10.74
N PHE A 168 0.30 -2.02 10.94
CA PHE A 168 -0.33 -3.33 10.81
C PHE A 168 -1.10 -3.39 9.49
N SER A 169 -0.66 -4.28 8.61
CA SER A 169 -1.30 -4.49 7.32
C SER A 169 -1.90 -5.88 7.26
N GLY A 170 -3.16 -5.92 6.85
CA GLY A 170 -3.80 -7.16 6.47
C GLY A 170 -4.72 -7.05 5.27
N PHE A 171 -4.79 -8.15 4.53
CA PHE A 171 -5.73 -8.35 3.43
C PHE A 171 -6.99 -9.08 3.85
N HIS A 172 -8.11 -8.39 3.89
CA HIS A 172 -9.40 -9.05 4.03
C HIS A 172 -10.29 -8.70 2.84
N ARG A 173 -11.01 -9.70 2.34
CA ARG A 173 -12.20 -9.49 1.53
C ARG A 173 -13.41 -9.42 2.46
N HIS A 174 -14.41 -8.64 2.06
CA HIS A 174 -15.61 -8.44 2.88
C HIS A 174 -16.21 -9.81 3.22
N GLY A 175 -16.15 -10.19 4.50
CA GLY A 175 -16.70 -11.45 5.02
C GLY A 175 -15.78 -12.68 5.04
N ALA A 176 -14.55 -12.60 4.52
CA ALA A 176 -13.58 -13.72 4.51
C ALA A 176 -13.33 -14.30 5.93
N LEU A 177 -13.07 -13.41 6.89
CA LEU A 177 -12.77 -13.78 8.28
C LEU A 177 -13.98 -14.38 9.04
N ARG A 178 -15.19 -14.38 8.46
CA ARG A 178 -16.36 -15.03 9.05
C ARG A 178 -16.42 -16.53 8.75
N ASN A 179 -15.64 -17.00 7.79
CA ASN A 179 -15.56 -18.42 7.47
C ASN A 179 -14.56 -19.09 8.44
N PRO A 180 -14.98 -20.11 9.22
CA PRO A 180 -14.10 -20.77 10.19
C PRO A 180 -12.92 -21.50 9.53
N LEU A 181 -13.00 -21.80 8.23
CA LEU A 181 -11.97 -22.50 7.48
C LEU A 181 -11.04 -21.56 6.71
N ASP A 182 -11.33 -20.25 6.71
CA ASP A 182 -10.50 -19.29 6.01
C ASP A 182 -9.29 -18.91 6.85
N SER A 183 -8.14 -18.75 6.20
CA SER A 183 -6.87 -18.39 6.84
C SER A 183 -6.34 -17.10 6.22
N PHE A 184 -5.71 -16.29 7.06
CA PHE A 184 -5.37 -14.92 6.72
C PHE A 184 -3.92 -14.61 7.04
N THR A 185 -3.22 -13.91 6.14
CA THR A 185 -1.82 -13.53 6.31
C THR A 185 -1.69 -12.01 6.45
N ALA A 186 -1.00 -11.56 7.50
CA ALA A 186 -0.79 -10.16 7.83
C ALA A 186 0.70 -9.85 8.01
N ASN A 187 1.03 -8.56 7.97
CA ASN A 187 2.31 -8.06 8.42
C ASN A 187 2.13 -7.10 9.58
N PHE A 188 2.96 -7.25 10.61
CA PHE A 188 3.17 -6.24 11.63
C PHE A 188 4.57 -5.63 11.45
N CYS A 189 4.59 -4.38 10.99
CA CYS A 189 5.82 -3.68 10.67
C CYS A 189 6.19 -2.64 11.73
N HIS A 190 7.42 -2.65 12.20
CA HIS A 190 7.96 -1.64 13.11
C HIS A 190 9.46 -1.43 12.84
N PRO A 191 10.01 -0.20 12.87
CA PRO A 191 11.42 0.03 12.52
C PRO A 191 12.43 -0.62 13.48
N ASP A 192 12.00 -1.02 14.67
CA ASP A 192 12.78 -1.85 15.59
C ASP A 192 12.38 -3.33 15.43
N ALA A 193 13.36 -4.16 15.07
CA ALA A 193 13.17 -5.57 14.75
C ALA A 193 12.61 -6.40 15.92
N LEU A 194 13.05 -6.13 17.14
CA LEU A 194 12.56 -6.86 18.32
C LEU A 194 11.10 -6.55 18.60
N THR A 195 10.72 -5.27 18.50
CA THR A 195 9.33 -4.81 18.62
C THR A 195 8.47 -5.39 17.49
N ALA A 196 8.98 -5.45 16.26
CA ALA A 196 8.27 -6.09 15.15
C ALA A 196 8.02 -7.58 15.43
N LEU A 197 9.03 -8.32 15.91
CA LEU A 197 8.92 -9.74 16.23
C LEU A 197 7.89 -10.01 17.33
N LEU A 198 7.97 -9.27 18.44
CA LEU A 198 7.06 -9.43 19.58
C LEU A 198 5.63 -9.01 19.23
N GLY A 199 5.46 -7.89 18.52
CA GLY A 199 4.14 -7.42 18.10
C GLY A 199 3.48 -8.37 17.09
N ALA A 200 4.24 -8.93 16.16
CA ALA A 200 3.76 -9.97 15.26
C ALA A 200 3.31 -11.20 16.04
N ARG A 201 4.12 -11.71 16.99
CA ARG A 201 3.74 -12.84 17.85
C ARG A 201 2.46 -12.59 18.65
N MET A 202 2.27 -11.39 19.18
CA MET A 202 1.03 -11.04 19.90
C MET A 202 -0.19 -11.10 18.99
N LEU A 203 -0.10 -10.59 17.77
CA LEU A 203 -1.20 -10.59 16.80
C LEU A 203 -1.46 -11.99 16.21
N ASP A 204 -0.41 -12.78 15.98
CA ASP A 204 -0.46 -14.16 15.48
C ASP A 204 -1.25 -15.09 16.41
N ARG A 205 -1.23 -14.80 17.71
CA ARG A 205 -1.93 -15.57 18.74
C ARG A 205 -3.41 -15.24 18.90
N LEU A 206 -3.92 -14.20 18.22
CA LEU A 206 -5.32 -13.80 18.38
C LEU A 206 -6.29 -14.87 17.87
N SER A 207 -5.89 -15.58 16.81
CA SER A 207 -6.67 -16.67 16.22
C SER A 207 -5.73 -17.67 15.55
N PRO A 208 -6.03 -18.98 15.58
CA PRO A 208 -5.28 -19.97 14.79
C PRO A 208 -5.35 -19.73 13.27
N ASN A 209 -6.30 -18.91 12.81
CA ASN A 209 -6.53 -18.62 11.40
C ASN A 209 -5.82 -17.35 10.92
N ILE A 210 -5.11 -16.61 11.78
CA ILE A 210 -4.25 -15.50 11.36
C ILE A 210 -2.79 -15.93 11.42
N GLN A 211 -2.02 -15.51 10.42
CA GLN A 211 -0.58 -15.68 10.34
C GLN A 211 0.04 -14.29 10.20
N VAL A 212 0.74 -13.80 11.23
CA VAL A 212 1.33 -12.47 11.23
C VAL A 212 2.83 -12.55 11.16
N SER A 213 3.38 -12.07 10.05
CA SER A 213 4.82 -11.99 9.85
C SER A 213 5.37 -10.63 10.32
N PRO A 214 6.50 -10.61 11.07
CA PRO A 214 7.14 -9.36 11.43
C PRO A 214 7.78 -8.69 10.23
N GLY A 215 7.95 -7.37 10.29
CA GLY A 215 8.72 -6.62 9.30
C GLY A 215 9.25 -5.31 9.83
N VAL A 216 10.25 -4.75 9.15
CA VAL A 216 10.81 -3.42 9.51
C VAL A 216 10.26 -2.27 8.68
N HIS A 217 9.47 -2.60 7.66
CA HIS A 217 9.01 -1.68 6.62
C HIS A 217 7.68 -1.02 6.96
N ASN A 218 7.63 -0.24 8.04
CA ASN A 218 6.40 0.43 8.46
C ASN A 218 5.98 1.55 7.48
N ILE A 219 6.91 2.44 7.11
CA ILE A 219 6.66 3.54 6.17
C ILE A 219 6.37 2.99 4.77
N GLU A 220 7.21 2.09 4.28
CA GLU A 220 7.10 1.55 2.92
C GLU A 220 5.88 0.63 2.81
N GLY A 221 5.60 -0.17 3.83
CA GLY A 221 4.37 -0.96 3.89
C GLY A 221 3.12 -0.10 3.83
N GLN A 222 3.09 1.02 4.56
CA GLN A 222 1.98 1.97 4.49
C GLN A 222 1.88 2.65 3.12
N TYR A 223 3.02 3.02 2.53
CA TYR A 223 3.08 3.59 1.19
C TYR A 223 2.56 2.60 0.14
N ILE A 224 2.98 1.33 0.17
CA ILE A 224 2.49 0.27 -0.74
C ILE A 224 0.97 0.16 -0.66
N LYS A 225 0.41 0.13 0.56
CA LYS A 225 -1.05 0.11 0.79
C LYS A 225 -1.75 1.33 0.18
N ALA A 226 -1.14 2.51 0.29
CA ALA A 226 -1.69 3.75 -0.25
C ALA A 226 -1.62 3.79 -1.79
N ALA A 227 -0.48 3.45 -2.38
CA ALA A 227 -0.28 3.39 -3.83
C ALA A 227 -1.20 2.35 -4.50
N LYS A 228 -1.36 1.19 -3.85
CA LYS A 228 -2.29 0.13 -4.24
C LYS A 228 -3.71 0.64 -4.46
N ASN A 229 -4.19 1.62 -3.68
CA ASN A 229 -5.54 2.15 -3.86
C ASN A 229 -5.74 2.82 -5.23
N MET A 230 -4.73 3.52 -5.75
CA MET A 230 -4.75 4.08 -7.12
C MET A 230 -4.61 2.97 -8.16
N ALA A 231 -3.66 2.06 -7.97
CA ALA A 231 -3.42 0.95 -8.88
C ALA A 231 -4.63 -0.01 -8.99
N SER A 232 -5.42 -0.16 -7.92
CA SER A 232 -6.68 -0.92 -7.90
C SER A 232 -7.73 -0.34 -8.86
N ILE A 233 -7.77 0.99 -9.05
CA ILE A 233 -8.64 1.64 -10.05
C ILE A 233 -8.24 1.22 -11.46
N PHE A 234 -6.94 1.28 -11.78
CA PHE A 234 -6.45 0.86 -13.09
C PHE A 234 -6.74 -0.62 -13.34
N ALA A 235 -6.54 -1.48 -12.33
CA ALA A 235 -6.88 -2.89 -12.43
C ALA A 235 -8.36 -3.11 -12.72
N GLY A 236 -9.26 -2.42 -12.01
CA GLY A 236 -10.70 -2.49 -12.26
C GLY A 236 -11.08 -2.07 -13.67
N PHE A 237 -10.43 -1.02 -14.19
CA PHE A 237 -10.56 -0.61 -15.57
C PHE A 237 -10.10 -1.73 -16.52
N GLY A 238 -8.88 -2.24 -16.34
CA GLY A 238 -8.29 -3.27 -17.19
C GLY A 238 -9.14 -4.54 -17.28
N TYR A 239 -9.58 -5.08 -16.14
CA TYR A 239 -10.43 -6.27 -16.06
C TYR A 239 -11.81 -6.09 -16.70
N THR A 240 -12.30 -4.86 -16.80
CA THR A 240 -13.62 -4.57 -17.39
C THR A 240 -13.52 -4.22 -18.87
N PHE A 241 -12.56 -3.37 -19.23
CA PHE A 241 -12.40 -2.89 -20.59
C PHE A 241 -11.78 -3.97 -21.49
N HIS A 242 -10.79 -4.70 -20.98
CA HIS A 242 -10.03 -5.71 -21.70
C HIS A 242 -10.38 -7.14 -21.28
N SER A 243 -11.59 -7.39 -20.75
CA SER A 243 -12.04 -8.72 -20.33
C SER A 243 -11.91 -9.79 -21.43
N GLU A 244 -12.01 -9.39 -22.69
CA GLU A 244 -11.88 -10.27 -23.87
C GLU A 244 -10.42 -10.45 -24.35
N ASN A 245 -9.44 -9.79 -23.71
CA ASN A 245 -8.02 -9.86 -24.06
C ASN A 245 -7.22 -10.48 -22.90
N PRO A 246 -7.31 -11.81 -22.69
CA PRO A 246 -6.76 -12.46 -21.51
C PRO A 246 -5.22 -12.36 -21.40
N GLY A 247 -4.51 -12.07 -22.49
CA GLY A 247 -3.06 -11.85 -22.47
C GLY A 247 -2.62 -10.53 -21.82
N VAL A 248 -3.47 -9.49 -21.83
CA VAL A 248 -3.11 -8.16 -21.30
C VAL A 248 -3.27 -8.08 -19.78
N LEU A 249 -4.26 -8.80 -19.22
CA LEU A 249 -4.58 -8.70 -17.79
C LEU A 249 -3.44 -9.16 -16.86
N PRO A 250 -2.74 -10.28 -17.11
CA PRO A 250 -1.58 -10.67 -16.30
C PRO A 250 -0.44 -9.65 -16.36
N THR A 251 -0.22 -9.04 -17.53
CA THR A 251 0.78 -7.99 -17.74
C THR A 251 0.45 -6.75 -16.91
N LEU A 252 -0.80 -6.29 -16.96
CA LEU A 252 -1.27 -5.16 -16.15
C LEU A 252 -1.13 -5.43 -14.66
N LEU A 253 -1.56 -6.61 -14.19
CA LEU A 253 -1.49 -6.97 -12.78
C LEU A 253 -0.03 -7.03 -12.28
N THR A 254 0.86 -7.62 -13.09
CA THR A 254 2.28 -7.71 -12.77
C THR A 254 2.90 -6.32 -12.71
N LEU A 255 2.64 -5.48 -13.71
CA LEU A 255 3.18 -4.14 -13.75
C LEU A 255 2.66 -3.25 -12.61
N LEU A 256 1.36 -3.27 -12.32
CA LEU A 256 0.78 -2.50 -11.20
C LEU A 256 1.38 -2.93 -9.85
N LEU A 257 1.62 -4.22 -9.66
CA LEU A 257 2.29 -4.73 -8.47
C LEU A 257 3.74 -4.23 -8.41
N GLU A 258 4.51 -4.40 -9.48
CA GLU A 258 5.90 -3.95 -9.54
C GLU A 258 6.02 -2.45 -9.26
N GLN A 259 5.16 -1.63 -9.85
CA GLN A 259 5.14 -0.18 -9.62
C GLN A 259 4.88 0.19 -8.17
N CYS A 260 3.96 -0.50 -7.48
CA CYS A 260 3.77 -0.29 -6.04
C CYS A 260 5.05 -0.59 -5.23
N LEU A 261 5.80 -1.62 -5.60
CA LEU A 261 7.05 -2.02 -4.92
C LEU A 261 8.23 -1.10 -5.27
N ASP A 262 8.37 -0.73 -6.53
CA ASP A 262 9.43 0.16 -7.03
C ASP A 262 9.29 1.57 -6.44
N GLN A 263 8.06 2.08 -6.34
CA GLN A 263 7.80 3.32 -5.63
C GLN A 263 8.21 3.23 -4.16
N ALA A 264 7.88 2.13 -3.48
CA ALA A 264 8.25 1.90 -2.08
C ALA A 264 9.78 1.82 -1.87
N ALA A 265 10.53 1.29 -2.84
CA ALA A 265 11.99 1.30 -2.82
C ALA A 265 12.56 2.72 -2.87
N THR A 266 11.93 3.61 -3.64
CA THR A 266 12.25 5.05 -3.61
C THR A 266 12.06 5.64 -2.22
N VAL A 267 10.92 5.37 -1.60
CA VAL A 267 10.57 5.88 -0.28
C VAL A 267 11.59 5.40 0.76
N SER A 268 11.96 4.12 0.70
CA SER A 268 12.97 3.49 1.56
C SER A 268 14.31 4.23 1.53
N ILE A 269 14.79 4.61 0.34
CA ILE A 269 16.06 5.33 0.16
C ILE A 269 15.98 6.73 0.77
N SER A 270 14.83 7.40 0.65
CA SER A 270 14.61 8.77 1.11
C SER A 270 14.31 8.89 2.61
N ARG A 271 14.26 7.77 3.35
CA ARG A 271 13.95 7.77 4.78
C ARG A 271 14.98 8.50 5.63
N ARG A 272 14.49 9.40 6.48
CA ARG A 272 15.33 10.12 7.46
C ARG A 272 15.96 9.20 8.50
N ASP A 273 15.30 8.10 8.85
CA ASP A 273 15.75 7.12 9.85
C ASP A 273 16.49 5.91 9.28
N ARG A 274 16.76 5.89 7.95
CA ARG A 274 17.36 4.77 7.21
C ARG A 274 18.64 4.23 7.85
N GLN A 275 19.54 5.12 8.29
CA GLN A 275 20.80 4.72 8.92
C GLN A 275 20.57 3.90 10.19
N ARG A 276 19.62 4.33 11.04
CA ARG A 276 19.25 3.60 12.26
C ARG A 276 18.58 2.27 11.91
N LEU A 277 17.66 2.29 10.94
CA LEU A 277 16.93 1.11 10.49
C LEU A 277 17.85 -0.04 10.04
N TYR A 278 18.98 0.26 9.39
CA TYR A 278 19.85 -0.80 8.84
C TYR A 278 21.13 -1.08 9.62
N HIS A 279 21.58 -0.16 10.48
CA HIS A 279 22.87 -0.29 11.17
C HIS A 279 22.75 -0.45 12.68
N ARG A 280 21.55 -0.33 13.25
CA ARG A 280 21.34 -0.32 14.72
C ARG A 280 20.26 -1.29 15.19
N GLN A 281 20.03 -2.38 14.44
CA GLN A 281 19.11 -3.44 14.87
C GLN A 281 19.74 -4.34 15.93
N ALA A 282 18.93 -4.76 16.90
CA ALA A 282 19.37 -5.70 17.94
C ALA A 282 19.53 -7.13 17.41
N ILE A 283 18.77 -7.48 16.37
CA ILE A 283 18.83 -8.76 15.66
C ILE A 283 19.01 -8.50 14.16
N ALA A 284 19.67 -9.42 13.45
CA ALA A 284 19.82 -9.30 12.01
C ALA A 284 18.46 -9.42 11.31
N LEU A 285 18.28 -8.75 10.17
CA LEU A 285 17.04 -8.84 9.38
C LEU A 285 16.76 -10.28 8.92
N THR A 286 17.79 -11.10 8.72
CA THR A 286 17.64 -12.51 8.40
C THR A 286 16.88 -13.30 9.47
N GLU A 287 16.98 -12.89 10.74
CA GLU A 287 16.23 -13.50 11.84
C GLU A 287 14.75 -13.11 11.85
N LEU A 288 14.37 -12.04 11.12
CA LEU A 288 12.97 -11.70 10.87
C LEU A 288 12.38 -12.41 9.64
N GLY A 289 13.18 -13.23 8.95
CA GLY A 289 12.76 -13.94 7.74
C GLY A 289 13.14 -13.26 6.42
N TYR A 290 13.92 -12.17 6.46
CA TYR A 290 14.45 -11.56 5.23
C TYR A 290 15.59 -12.41 4.64
N GLY A 291 15.66 -12.51 3.31
CA GLY A 291 16.75 -13.19 2.61
C GLY A 291 18.09 -12.45 2.63
N VAL A 292 18.14 -11.25 3.20
CA VAL A 292 19.30 -10.36 3.22
C VAL A 292 19.48 -9.73 4.59
N GLN A 293 20.73 -9.45 4.97
CA GLN A 293 21.06 -8.79 6.24
C GLN A 293 20.87 -7.27 6.19
N ARG A 294 20.89 -6.69 4.98
CA ARG A 294 20.65 -5.28 4.72
C ARG A 294 19.78 -5.12 3.48
N ILE A 295 18.91 -4.13 3.55
CA ILE A 295 18.17 -3.63 2.41
C ILE A 295 19.10 -2.68 1.65
N GLU A 296 19.79 -3.24 0.66
CA GLU A 296 20.66 -2.49 -0.24
C GLU A 296 20.00 -2.40 -1.60
N ALA A 297 19.50 -1.21 -1.93
CA ALA A 297 19.26 -0.82 -3.31
C ALA A 297 20.63 -0.50 -3.94
N ALA A 298 21.26 -1.46 -4.62
CA ALA A 298 22.50 -1.20 -5.35
C ALA A 298 22.67 -2.08 -6.60
N LEU A 299 23.00 -1.43 -7.72
CA LEU A 299 23.74 -1.99 -8.84
C LEU A 299 24.87 -1.01 -9.08
N VAL A 300 26.10 -1.51 -9.00
CA VAL A 300 27.28 -0.74 -9.33
C VAL A 300 27.51 -0.89 -10.82
N ARG A 301 27.45 0.23 -11.54
CA ARG A 301 28.21 0.42 -12.77
C ARG A 301 29.02 1.70 -12.60
N ASP A 302 30.34 1.57 -12.68
CA ASP A 302 31.29 2.68 -12.62
C ASP A 302 31.30 3.52 -11.32
N GLY A 303 30.99 2.90 -10.17
CA GLY A 303 31.25 3.47 -8.85
C GLY A 303 30.19 4.43 -8.31
N ASP A 304 29.18 4.79 -9.11
CA ASP A 304 28.02 5.56 -8.66
C ASP A 304 26.88 4.65 -8.18
N MET A 305 26.25 5.06 -7.08
CA MET A 305 25.11 4.35 -6.48
C MET A 305 23.83 4.74 -7.22
N GLU A 306 23.30 3.87 -8.08
CA GLU A 306 21.95 4.03 -8.66
C GLU A 306 20.88 3.27 -7.87
N LYS A 307 19.64 3.79 -7.95
CA LYS A 307 18.44 3.27 -7.31
C LYS A 307 18.10 1.87 -7.88
N VAL A 308 18.04 0.85 -7.02
CA VAL A 308 17.63 -0.52 -7.39
C VAL A 308 16.38 -0.96 -6.62
N ARG A 309 15.60 -1.83 -7.26
CA ARG A 309 14.43 -2.51 -6.69
C ARG A 309 14.81 -3.20 -5.37
N ASP A 310 14.08 -2.87 -4.31
CA ASP A 310 14.27 -3.51 -3.02
C ASP A 310 13.52 -4.85 -2.98
N HIS A 311 14.29 -5.94 -3.09
CA HIS A 311 13.75 -7.30 -3.10
C HIS A 311 13.20 -7.76 -1.74
N THR A 312 13.35 -7.00 -0.64
CA THR A 312 12.74 -7.40 0.64
C THR A 312 11.23 -7.15 0.67
N PHE A 313 10.71 -6.22 -0.13
CA PHE A 313 9.26 -6.01 -0.18
C PHE A 313 8.52 -7.19 -0.80
N SER A 314 9.12 -7.88 -1.77
CA SER A 314 8.53 -9.09 -2.34
C SER A 314 8.52 -10.27 -1.36
N GLN A 315 9.35 -10.21 -0.31
CA GLN A 315 9.40 -11.19 0.78
C GLN A 315 8.32 -10.91 1.84
N LEU A 316 7.71 -9.71 1.86
CA LEU A 316 6.50 -9.42 2.64
C LEU A 316 5.27 -10.05 1.96
N THR A 317 5.18 -11.38 2.01
CA THR A 317 4.17 -12.17 1.29
C THR A 317 2.73 -11.71 1.57
N ALA A 318 2.41 -11.37 2.82
CA ALA A 318 1.10 -10.84 3.19
C ALA A 318 0.81 -9.47 2.55
N MET A 319 1.81 -8.58 2.48
CA MET A 319 1.68 -7.31 1.76
C MET A 319 1.47 -7.53 0.25
N VAL A 320 2.24 -8.42 -0.37
CA VAL A 320 2.09 -8.75 -1.80
C VAL A 320 0.71 -9.35 -2.08
N ALA A 321 0.23 -10.23 -1.20
CA ALA A 321 -1.11 -10.79 -1.27
C ALA A 321 -2.19 -9.72 -1.14
N ASP A 322 -2.01 -8.73 -0.26
CA ASP A 322 -2.91 -7.59 -0.09
C ASP A 322 -3.03 -6.74 -1.36
N VAL A 323 -1.89 -6.42 -1.98
CA VAL A 323 -1.84 -5.66 -3.24
C VAL A 323 -2.54 -6.42 -4.36
N ARG A 324 -2.11 -7.66 -4.62
CA ARG A 324 -2.71 -8.52 -5.65
C ARG A 324 -4.21 -8.72 -5.44
N GLY A 325 -4.61 -9.01 -4.21
CA GLY A 325 -6.00 -9.32 -3.87
C GLY A 325 -6.98 -8.17 -4.13
N SER A 326 -6.51 -6.92 -4.18
CA SER A 326 -7.33 -5.74 -4.51
C SER A 326 -7.25 -5.30 -5.96
N MET A 327 -6.34 -5.89 -6.73
CA MET A 327 -6.21 -5.70 -8.17
C MET A 327 -6.87 -6.83 -8.95
N MET A 328 -7.47 -7.81 -8.28
CA MET A 328 -8.15 -8.94 -8.92
C MET A 328 -9.61 -9.04 -8.46
N PRO A 329 -10.51 -9.49 -9.34
CA PRO A 329 -11.86 -9.83 -8.94
C PRO A 329 -11.85 -10.93 -7.87
N PRO A 330 -12.77 -10.89 -6.91
CA PRO A 330 -12.85 -11.92 -5.91
C PRO A 330 -13.57 -13.17 -6.40
N THR A 331 -13.25 -14.31 -5.78
CA THR A 331 -14.01 -15.56 -5.95
C THR A 331 -15.39 -15.49 -5.29
N ILE A 332 -15.49 -14.77 -4.16
CA ILE A 332 -16.72 -14.55 -3.40
C ILE A 332 -16.78 -13.09 -2.93
N GLY A 333 -17.96 -12.49 -2.99
CA GLY A 333 -18.22 -11.12 -2.55
C GLY A 333 -17.89 -10.08 -3.61
N ASN A 334 -17.83 -8.81 -3.20
CA ASN A 334 -17.59 -7.69 -4.09
C ASN A 334 -16.10 -7.28 -4.10
N PRO A 335 -15.57 -6.81 -5.24
CA PRO A 335 -14.23 -6.25 -5.31
C PRO A 335 -14.11 -4.97 -4.45
N THR A 336 -12.89 -4.47 -4.24
CA THR A 336 -12.68 -3.24 -3.45
C THR A 336 -13.38 -2.05 -4.12
N ARG A 337 -13.73 -1.02 -3.34
CA ARG A 337 -14.40 0.18 -3.87
C ARG A 337 -13.57 0.88 -4.94
N ASN A 338 -12.24 0.94 -4.77
CA ASN A 338 -11.33 1.49 -5.78
C ASN A 338 -11.34 0.67 -7.09
N PHE A 339 -11.36 -0.66 -7.01
CA PHE A 339 -11.53 -1.51 -8.18
C PHE A 339 -12.88 -1.26 -8.86
N GLN A 340 -13.97 -1.15 -8.10
CA GLN A 340 -15.29 -0.82 -8.64
C GLN A 340 -15.34 0.56 -9.32
N ALA A 341 -14.60 1.56 -8.82
CA ALA A 341 -14.45 2.84 -9.52
C ALA A 341 -13.75 2.67 -10.88
N GLY A 342 -12.76 1.79 -10.97
CA GLY A 342 -12.15 1.36 -12.23
C GLY A 342 -13.14 0.71 -13.20
N VAL A 343 -14.03 -0.15 -12.68
CA VAL A 343 -15.12 -0.76 -13.46
C VAL A 343 -16.02 0.34 -14.05
N GLN A 344 -16.45 1.32 -13.23
CA GLN A 344 -17.29 2.42 -13.70
C GLN A 344 -16.57 3.31 -14.73
N LEU A 345 -15.28 3.60 -14.51
CA LEU A 345 -14.46 4.30 -15.49
C LEU A 345 -14.48 3.59 -16.84
N ALA A 346 -14.27 2.26 -16.87
CA ALA A 346 -14.28 1.48 -18.10
C ALA A 346 -15.66 1.47 -18.80
N LEU A 347 -16.74 1.25 -18.04
CA LEU A 347 -18.09 1.22 -18.60
C LEU A 347 -18.48 2.55 -19.24
N GLN A 348 -18.19 3.67 -18.55
CA GLN A 348 -18.55 4.99 -19.04
C GLN A 348 -17.65 5.44 -20.19
N MET A 349 -16.33 5.15 -20.14
CA MET A 349 -15.44 5.40 -21.28
C MET A 349 -15.88 4.64 -22.52
N ARG A 350 -16.30 3.37 -22.38
CA ARG A 350 -16.84 2.57 -23.50
C ARG A 350 -18.13 3.17 -24.06
N LYS A 351 -19.03 3.62 -23.19
CA LYS A 351 -20.32 4.21 -23.56
C LYS A 351 -20.17 5.58 -24.24
N LEU A 352 -19.30 6.43 -23.73
CA LEU A 352 -19.16 7.83 -24.15
C LEU A 352 -18.10 8.03 -25.23
N GLY A 353 -17.21 7.06 -25.43
CA GLY A 353 -16.10 7.18 -26.38
C GLY A 353 -15.06 8.23 -25.98
N ARG A 354 -14.94 8.54 -24.68
CA ARG A 354 -13.99 9.53 -24.14
C ARG A 354 -13.62 9.26 -22.69
N CYS A 355 -12.53 9.85 -22.25
CA CYS A 355 -12.19 10.02 -20.83
C CYS A 355 -13.19 10.91 -20.07
N PRO A 356 -13.23 10.84 -18.72
CA PRO A 356 -14.00 11.80 -17.92
C PRO A 356 -13.48 13.23 -18.10
N ASN A 357 -14.39 14.21 -18.01
CA ASN A 357 -14.10 15.65 -18.04
C ASN A 357 -13.27 16.08 -16.82
N GLY A 358 -13.39 15.37 -15.71
CA GLY A 358 -12.63 15.58 -14.49
C GLY A 358 -12.96 14.54 -13.44
N ILE A 359 -12.33 14.67 -12.28
CA ILE A 359 -12.54 13.76 -11.14
C ILE A 359 -13.98 13.78 -10.64
N ASP A 360 -14.65 14.93 -10.65
CA ASP A 360 -16.01 15.06 -10.15
C ASP A 360 -17.02 14.30 -11.03
N GLU A 361 -16.80 14.21 -12.35
CA GLU A 361 -17.63 13.38 -13.24
C GLU A 361 -17.45 11.89 -12.93
N LEU A 362 -16.21 11.45 -12.69
CA LEU A 362 -15.94 10.05 -12.32
C LEU A 362 -16.53 9.69 -10.96
N GLU A 363 -16.46 10.60 -9.98
CA GLU A 363 -17.10 10.40 -8.68
C GLU A 363 -18.63 10.33 -8.80
N GLN A 364 -19.23 11.14 -9.67
CA GLN A 364 -20.67 11.05 -9.95
C GLN A 364 -21.05 9.71 -10.57
N TRP A 365 -20.27 9.21 -11.54
CA TRP A 365 -20.50 7.86 -12.10
C TRP A 365 -20.42 6.76 -11.05
N CYS A 366 -19.53 6.91 -10.06
CA CYS A 366 -19.44 5.98 -8.94
C CYS A 366 -20.68 6.05 -8.04
N GLU A 367 -21.15 7.25 -7.71
CA GLU A 367 -22.36 7.44 -6.90
C GLU A 367 -23.63 6.91 -7.58
N ASP A 368 -23.78 7.17 -8.89
CA ASP A 368 -24.90 6.66 -9.68
C ASP A 368 -24.93 5.13 -9.72
N ALA A 369 -23.76 4.49 -9.57
CA ALA A 369 -23.59 3.04 -9.45
C ALA A 369 -23.70 2.52 -8.00
N GLY A 370 -24.03 3.37 -7.03
CA GLY A 370 -24.18 3.00 -5.62
C GLY A 370 -22.88 2.89 -4.83
N ILE A 371 -21.75 3.41 -5.35
CA ILE A 371 -20.45 3.40 -4.70
C ILE A 371 -20.27 4.70 -3.91
N ALA A 372 -20.28 4.60 -2.57
CA ALA A 372 -20.16 5.78 -1.71
C ALA A 372 -18.79 6.48 -1.82
N LYS A 373 -18.79 7.81 -2.04
CA LYS A 373 -17.59 8.66 -2.15
C LYS A 373 -16.60 8.50 -0.99
N GLY A 374 -17.09 8.34 0.24
CA GLY A 374 -16.25 8.24 1.44
C GLY A 374 -15.30 7.03 1.50
N GLY A 375 -15.38 6.08 0.55
CA GLY A 375 -14.47 4.95 0.44
C GLY A 375 -13.56 4.95 -0.79
N LEU A 376 -13.52 6.03 -1.57
CA LEU A 376 -12.72 6.15 -2.79
C LEU A 376 -11.33 6.74 -2.50
N GLU A 377 -10.59 6.11 -1.59
CA GLU A 377 -9.28 6.59 -1.16
C GLU A 377 -8.25 6.66 -2.31
N GLY A 378 -8.41 5.81 -3.34
CA GLY A 378 -7.61 5.85 -4.55
C GLY A 378 -7.84 7.12 -5.36
N LEU A 379 -9.10 7.54 -5.55
CA LEU A 379 -9.43 8.79 -6.24
C LEU A 379 -8.96 10.01 -5.46
N ARG A 380 -9.10 9.98 -4.13
CA ARG A 380 -8.57 11.03 -3.27
C ARG A 380 -7.05 11.14 -3.39
N SER A 381 -6.34 10.02 -3.42
CA SER A 381 -4.88 9.98 -3.61
C SER A 381 -4.49 10.50 -5.00
N LEU A 382 -5.25 10.11 -6.03
CA LEU A 382 -5.02 10.54 -7.41
C LEU A 382 -5.11 12.07 -7.57
N ARG A 383 -6.00 12.75 -6.84
CA ARG A 383 -6.08 14.22 -6.82
C ARG A 383 -4.75 14.89 -6.44
N TYR A 384 -3.96 14.26 -5.56
CA TYR A 384 -2.69 14.78 -5.06
C TYR A 384 -1.46 14.13 -5.71
N TRP A 385 -1.66 13.33 -6.75
CA TRP A 385 -0.60 12.48 -7.29
C TRP A 385 0.68 13.23 -7.75
N PRO A 386 0.63 14.39 -8.43
CA PRO A 386 1.83 15.17 -8.73
C PRO A 386 2.59 15.63 -7.48
N GLN A 387 1.89 15.89 -6.37
CA GLN A 387 2.51 16.24 -5.10
C GLN A 387 3.19 15.02 -4.48
N ILE A 388 2.53 13.86 -4.51
CA ILE A 388 3.09 12.58 -4.02
C ILE A 388 4.37 12.24 -4.79
N VAL A 389 4.36 12.33 -6.12
CA VAL A 389 5.53 12.05 -6.96
C VAL A 389 6.71 12.94 -6.58
N ARG A 390 6.49 14.25 -6.43
CA ARG A 390 7.54 15.20 -6.04
C ARG A 390 8.03 14.97 -4.62
N GLN A 391 7.13 14.75 -3.65
CA GLN A 391 7.49 14.58 -2.25
C GLN A 391 8.41 13.38 -2.03
N TYR A 392 8.12 12.26 -2.70
CA TYR A 392 8.86 11.02 -2.52
C TYR A 392 9.94 10.78 -3.60
N GLY A 393 10.11 11.71 -4.55
CA GLY A 393 11.09 11.57 -5.64
C GLY A 393 10.81 10.37 -6.55
N ILE A 394 9.54 10.03 -6.76
CA ILE A 394 9.13 8.87 -7.55
C ILE A 394 9.54 9.09 -9.01
N ALA A 395 10.26 8.15 -9.60
CA ALA A 395 10.60 8.23 -11.02
C ALA A 395 9.34 7.94 -11.85
N LEU A 396 9.15 8.67 -12.95
CA LEU A 396 7.93 8.56 -13.76
C LEU A 396 7.70 7.14 -14.31
N HIS A 397 8.78 6.41 -14.63
CA HIS A 397 8.70 5.03 -15.12
C HIS A 397 8.30 4.01 -14.04
N ASP A 398 8.54 4.32 -12.75
CA ASP A 398 8.11 3.49 -11.61
C ASP A 398 6.60 3.65 -11.31
N ALA A 399 5.90 4.53 -12.03
CA ALA A 399 4.49 4.81 -11.80
C ALA A 399 3.68 5.08 -13.08
N SER A 400 4.15 4.54 -14.21
CA SER A 400 3.59 4.83 -15.53
C SER A 400 2.09 4.57 -15.68
N LEU A 401 1.52 3.52 -15.06
CA LEU A 401 0.08 3.26 -15.15
C LEU A 401 -0.73 4.24 -14.31
N ILE A 402 -0.22 4.66 -13.15
CA ILE A 402 -0.86 5.70 -12.33
C ILE A 402 -0.77 7.05 -13.05
N ASN A 403 0.34 7.34 -13.72
CA ASN A 403 0.51 8.55 -14.55
C ASN A 403 -0.50 8.57 -15.71
N LEU A 404 -0.70 7.43 -16.38
CA LEU A 404 -1.70 7.28 -17.43
C LEU A 404 -3.13 7.48 -16.89
N LEU A 405 -3.46 6.90 -15.73
CA LEU A 405 -4.75 7.13 -15.05
C LEU A 405 -4.94 8.60 -14.68
N TYR A 406 -3.91 9.24 -14.16
CA TYR A 406 -3.94 10.66 -13.82
C TYR A 406 -4.19 11.50 -15.07
N MET A 407 -3.49 11.23 -16.17
CA MET A 407 -3.68 11.91 -17.45
C MET A 407 -5.11 11.73 -17.99
N ALA A 408 -5.68 10.53 -17.89
CA ALA A 408 -7.06 10.26 -18.30
C ALA A 408 -8.09 11.09 -17.50
N VAL A 409 -7.83 11.38 -16.23
CA VAL A 409 -8.79 12.09 -15.36
C VAL A 409 -8.54 13.60 -15.33
N PHE A 410 -7.29 14.04 -15.26
CA PHE A 410 -6.88 15.42 -15.01
C PHE A 410 -6.19 16.11 -16.20
N GLY A 411 -5.85 15.36 -17.26
CA GLY A 411 -5.20 15.90 -18.44
C GLY A 411 -6.03 16.95 -19.18
N ARG A 412 -5.37 17.72 -20.04
CA ARG A 412 -6.07 18.57 -21.03
C ARG A 412 -6.76 17.68 -22.07
N GLN A 413 -7.69 18.24 -22.84
CA GLN A 413 -8.49 17.49 -23.81
C GLN A 413 -7.63 16.64 -24.76
N ALA A 414 -6.58 17.20 -25.36
CA ALA A 414 -5.66 16.46 -26.23
C ALA A 414 -4.94 15.30 -25.50
N SER A 415 -4.46 15.53 -24.27
CA SER A 415 -3.82 14.48 -23.45
C SER A 415 -4.81 13.37 -23.07
N LYS A 416 -6.08 13.74 -22.83
CA LYS A 416 -7.15 12.80 -22.53
C LYS A 416 -7.54 11.95 -23.73
N GLU A 417 -7.44 12.48 -24.94
CA GLU A 417 -7.63 11.72 -26.19
C GLU A 417 -6.54 10.66 -26.35
N SER A 418 -5.27 11.03 -26.15
CA SER A 418 -4.16 10.05 -26.14
C SER A 418 -4.32 9.03 -25.02
N ALA A 419 -4.70 9.46 -23.81
CA ALA A 419 -4.95 8.56 -22.69
C ALA A 419 -6.09 7.57 -22.99
N PHE A 420 -7.19 8.05 -23.59
CA PHE A 420 -8.31 7.23 -23.99
C PHE A 420 -7.88 6.18 -25.00
N GLU A 421 -7.14 6.59 -26.03
CA GLU A 421 -6.64 5.69 -27.06
C GLU A 421 -5.74 4.60 -26.47
N VAL A 422 -4.75 4.98 -25.67
CA VAL A 422 -3.84 4.04 -25.01
C VAL A 422 -4.59 3.09 -24.09
N MET A 423 -5.49 3.61 -23.25
CA MET A 423 -6.22 2.80 -22.27
C MET A 423 -7.25 1.88 -22.92
N THR A 424 -7.78 2.17 -24.11
CA THR A 424 -8.88 1.39 -24.69
C THR A 424 -8.45 0.43 -25.81
N GLN A 425 -7.32 0.71 -26.46
CA GLN A 425 -6.76 -0.17 -27.48
C GLN A 425 -5.73 -1.14 -26.88
N SER A 426 -6.02 -2.44 -26.92
CA SER A 426 -5.17 -3.47 -26.30
C SER A 426 -3.71 -3.45 -26.77
N ARG A 427 -3.47 -3.12 -28.05
CA ARG A 427 -2.11 -3.02 -28.62
C ARG A 427 -1.36 -1.81 -28.06
N GLU A 428 -2.00 -0.64 -28.04
CA GLU A 428 -1.42 0.58 -27.47
C GLU A 428 -1.15 0.41 -25.97
N LEU A 429 -2.08 -0.18 -25.22
CA LEU A 429 -1.88 -0.46 -23.81
C LEU A 429 -0.70 -1.42 -23.56
N SER A 430 -0.57 -2.47 -24.37
CA SER A 430 0.53 -3.42 -24.26
C SER A 430 1.88 -2.77 -24.56
N ASN A 431 1.95 -1.98 -25.63
CA ASN A 431 3.14 -1.21 -25.98
C ASN A 431 3.50 -0.22 -24.88
N TYR A 432 2.51 0.51 -24.35
CA TYR A 432 2.70 1.42 -23.23
C TYR A 432 3.27 0.70 -22.01
N CYS A 433 2.70 -0.45 -21.62
CA CYS A 433 3.21 -1.24 -20.49
C CYS A 433 4.66 -1.67 -20.68
N GLN A 434 5.07 -1.95 -21.92
CA GLN A 434 6.44 -2.38 -22.25
C GLN A 434 7.45 -1.21 -22.25
N GLU A 435 7.08 -0.07 -22.84
CA GLU A 435 8.02 1.02 -23.10
C GLU A 435 8.06 2.06 -21.97
N SER A 436 6.93 2.29 -21.29
CA SER A 436 6.82 3.31 -20.23
C SER A 436 7.62 2.97 -18.96
N VAL A 437 8.02 1.71 -18.79
CA VAL A 437 8.85 1.26 -17.66
C VAL A 437 10.35 1.44 -17.90
N ARG A 438 10.75 1.83 -19.11
CA ARG A 438 12.15 2.06 -19.46
C ARG A 438 12.52 3.51 -19.14
N PRO A 439 13.69 3.75 -18.51
CA PRO A 439 14.26 5.10 -18.44
C PRO A 439 14.42 5.69 -19.83
N THR A 440 14.24 7.00 -19.99
CA THR A 440 14.25 7.69 -21.30
C THR A 440 15.53 7.40 -22.10
N HIS A 441 16.70 7.39 -21.45
CA HIS A 441 17.98 7.04 -22.09
C HIS A 441 18.08 5.58 -22.56
N SER A 442 17.27 4.67 -22.01
CA SER A 442 17.25 3.25 -22.36
C SER A 442 16.37 2.93 -23.57
N ARG A 443 15.55 3.88 -24.05
CA ARG A 443 14.64 3.68 -25.20
C ARG A 443 15.31 3.93 -26.55
N ARG A 444 16.36 4.76 -26.56
CA ARG A 444 17.11 5.18 -27.75
C ARG A 444 17.48 4.00 -28.67
N TYR A 445 17.94 2.89 -28.10
CA TYR A 445 18.31 1.70 -28.88
C TYR A 445 17.12 0.88 -29.36
N ALA A 446 16.03 0.80 -28.58
CA ALA A 446 14.84 0.09 -28.99
C ALA A 446 14.14 0.81 -30.15
N GLU A 447 14.04 2.14 -30.08
CA GLU A 447 13.54 2.99 -31.16
C GLU A 447 14.41 2.88 -32.41
N ALA A 448 15.74 2.89 -32.25
CA ALA A 448 16.65 2.73 -33.38
C ALA A 448 16.53 1.34 -34.05
N LEU A 449 16.33 0.27 -33.26
CA LEU A 449 16.09 -1.09 -33.78
C LEU A 449 14.75 -1.21 -34.52
N GLN A 450 13.76 -0.39 -34.19
CA GLN A 450 12.46 -0.38 -34.89
C GLN A 450 12.51 0.43 -36.19
N ASN A 451 13.50 1.31 -36.37
CA ASN A 451 13.63 2.23 -37.51
C ASN A 451 15.00 2.08 -38.20
N LEU A 452 15.45 0.84 -38.43
CA LEU A 452 16.76 0.55 -39.03
C LEU A 452 16.93 1.05 -40.48
N ASP A 453 15.84 1.44 -41.12
CA ASP A 453 15.82 2.13 -42.41
C ASP A 453 16.29 3.59 -42.33
N ASN A 454 16.26 4.20 -41.14
CA ASN A 454 16.87 5.51 -40.88
C ASN A 454 18.39 5.37 -40.68
N PRO A 455 19.24 6.04 -41.49
CA PRO A 455 20.69 5.98 -41.37
C PRO A 455 21.23 6.31 -39.97
N ALA A 456 20.65 7.31 -39.29
CA ALA A 456 21.07 7.70 -37.95
C ALA A 456 20.77 6.63 -36.89
N ALA A 457 19.63 5.94 -37.03
CA ALA A 457 19.26 4.82 -36.17
C ALA A 457 20.19 3.62 -36.40
N MET A 458 20.51 3.31 -37.65
CA MET A 458 21.48 2.28 -38.00
C MET A 458 22.87 2.60 -37.43
N ASP A 459 23.35 3.83 -37.60
CA ASP A 459 24.65 4.29 -37.08
C ASP A 459 24.73 4.20 -35.56
N LEU A 460 23.64 4.50 -34.85
CA LEU A 460 23.56 4.35 -33.40
C LEU A 460 23.69 2.88 -32.97
N VAL A 461 22.92 1.97 -33.58
CA VAL A 461 22.96 0.53 -33.27
C VAL A 461 24.33 -0.05 -33.61
N VAL A 462 24.88 0.30 -34.77
CA VAL A 462 26.24 -0.08 -35.19
C VAL A 462 27.27 0.44 -34.20
N SER A 463 27.20 1.71 -33.77
CA SER A 463 28.13 2.28 -32.80
C SER A 463 28.07 1.57 -31.45
N ALA A 464 26.88 1.16 -30.99
CA ALA A 464 26.74 0.37 -29.77
C ALA A 464 27.28 -1.05 -29.91
N VAL A 465 27.08 -1.71 -31.07
CA VAL A 465 27.66 -3.01 -31.38
C VAL A 465 29.18 -2.90 -31.44
N VAL A 466 29.72 -1.88 -32.09
CA VAL A 466 31.15 -1.58 -32.16
C VAL A 466 31.69 -1.31 -30.75
N ALA A 467 31.04 -0.50 -29.93
CA ALA A 467 31.43 -0.24 -28.56
C ALA A 467 31.37 -1.51 -27.68
N ALA A 468 30.39 -2.40 -27.88
CA ALA A 468 30.30 -3.67 -27.17
C ALA A 468 31.42 -4.65 -27.58
N LEU A 469 31.77 -4.67 -28.87
CA LEU A 469 32.90 -5.44 -29.39
C LEU A 469 34.24 -4.84 -28.94
N ALA A 470 34.35 -3.51 -28.91
CA ALA A 470 35.50 -2.79 -28.41
C ALA A 470 35.67 -2.95 -26.88
N ARG A 471 34.59 -3.08 -26.10
CA ARG A 471 34.66 -3.42 -24.66
C ARG A 471 35.21 -4.84 -24.39
N ARG A 472 35.16 -5.77 -25.36
CA ARG A 472 35.93 -7.04 -25.30
C ARG A 472 37.44 -6.83 -25.55
N SER A 473 37.84 -5.64 -25.94
CA SER A 473 39.21 -5.22 -26.21
C SER A 473 39.46 -3.80 -25.70
N LYS A 474 39.30 -3.57 -24.38
CA LYS A 474 39.60 -2.34 -23.64
C LYS A 474 38.96 -1.02 -24.11
N ASP A 475 38.14 -0.50 -23.21
CA ASP A 475 37.93 0.89 -22.77
C ASP A 475 37.61 2.07 -23.71
N ASP A 476 36.57 2.77 -23.26
CA ASP A 476 36.20 4.20 -23.35
C ASP A 476 35.60 4.86 -24.60
N GLY A 477 34.56 5.69 -24.33
CA GLY A 477 34.03 6.75 -25.21
C GLY A 477 32.50 6.83 -25.32
N SER A 478 31.88 7.79 -24.64
CA SER A 478 30.45 8.17 -24.72
C SER A 478 30.16 9.21 -25.82
N PHE A 479 28.92 9.26 -26.36
CA PHE A 479 28.41 10.47 -27.05
C PHE A 479 26.87 10.60 -27.11
N VAL A 480 26.47 11.84 -27.43
CA VAL A 480 25.25 12.63 -27.14
C VAL A 480 24.02 12.32 -28.03
N ASP A 481 22.84 12.75 -27.57
CA ASP A 481 21.50 12.70 -28.16
C ASP A 481 21.23 13.83 -29.17
N ASP A 482 20.30 13.58 -30.12
CA ASP A 482 19.45 14.59 -30.75
C ASP A 482 18.05 13.99 -30.96
N ALA A 483 17.00 14.78 -30.68
CA ALA A 483 15.59 14.41 -30.79
C ALA A 483 14.95 15.08 -32.02
N SER A 484 14.01 14.40 -32.68
CA SER A 484 13.18 14.95 -33.75
C SER A 484 11.69 14.79 -33.42
N ASP A 485 10.93 15.88 -33.57
CA ASP A 485 9.45 15.94 -33.51
C ASP A 485 8.82 15.35 -34.78
N ASP A 486 7.74 14.55 -34.64
CA ASP A 486 6.85 14.23 -35.76
C ASP A 486 5.39 13.97 -35.29
N ASP A 487 4.43 14.44 -36.09
CA ASP A 487 2.98 14.53 -35.77
C ASP A 487 2.24 13.17 -35.88
N ASP A 488 2.89 12.15 -36.48
CA ASP A 488 2.35 10.81 -36.75
C ASP A 488 2.70 9.76 -35.66
N MET A 489 3.10 10.26 -34.48
CA MET A 489 3.57 9.42 -33.38
C MET A 489 2.44 8.55 -32.77
N PRO A 490 2.69 7.25 -32.49
CA PRO A 490 1.77 6.36 -31.77
C PRO A 490 1.25 6.96 -30.46
N ALA A 491 0.01 6.62 -30.10
CA ALA A 491 -0.66 7.19 -28.93
C ALA A 491 0.11 6.91 -27.62
N TYR A 492 0.71 5.72 -27.49
CA TYR A 492 1.52 5.39 -26.32
C TYR A 492 2.76 6.29 -26.17
N LEU A 493 3.41 6.69 -27.27
CA LEU A 493 4.56 7.61 -27.25
C LEU A 493 4.10 9.05 -26.98
N LYS A 494 2.98 9.49 -27.56
CA LYS A 494 2.36 10.79 -27.24
C LYS A 494 2.04 10.90 -25.75
N ALA A 495 1.45 9.86 -25.17
CA ALA A 495 1.17 9.78 -23.74
C ALA A 495 2.45 9.88 -22.88
N MET A 496 3.50 9.14 -23.25
CA MET A 496 4.78 9.16 -22.53
C MET A 496 5.44 10.55 -22.59
N ASN A 497 5.47 11.19 -23.76
CA ASN A 497 6.04 12.53 -23.92
C ASN A 497 5.32 13.58 -23.07
N VAL A 498 3.98 13.52 -23.00
CA VAL A 498 3.19 14.41 -22.13
C VAL A 498 3.54 14.19 -20.66
N ILE A 499 3.64 12.93 -20.22
CA ILE A 499 3.98 12.60 -18.84
C ILE A 499 5.39 13.09 -18.47
N GLU A 500 6.35 12.97 -19.38
CA GLU A 500 7.74 13.36 -19.15
C GLU A 500 7.99 14.87 -19.19
N THR A 501 7.12 15.64 -19.86
CA THR A 501 7.29 17.09 -20.03
C THR A 501 6.45 17.95 -19.07
N VAL A 502 5.40 17.39 -18.47
CA VAL A 502 4.41 18.15 -17.68
C VAL A 502 4.63 18.09 -16.16
N TRP A 503 5.44 17.15 -15.65
CA TRP A 503 5.45 16.77 -14.23
C TRP A 503 6.62 17.33 -13.42
#